data_AF-A2T9R5-F1
#
_entry.id   AF-A2T9R5-F1
#
_cell.length_a   1.000
_cell.length_b   1.000
_cell.length_c   1.000
_cell.angle_alpha   90.00
_cell.angle_beta   90.00
_cell.angle_gamma   90.00
#
_symmetry.space_group_name_H-M   'P 1'
#
loop_
_entity.id
_entity.type
_entity.pdbx_description
1 polymer ?
#
loop_
_entity_poly.entity_id
_entity_poly.type
_entity_poly.pdbx_seq_one_letter_code
_entity_poly.pdbx_strand_id
1 'polypeptide(L)'
;SSLLSFAELFSFMLVEAGRLLPRGRVVPPIEADGMLTIFYKAVKEVERGQAFNLDKSCSASSSTSSASATSATASTTLLSAHQHDCNHDPNALSRTMISAIHIGCLLSSLLDTESLSPEMRLQVMGALYRLNRLKVRVRFDRTALHYSCYREGTLAGRYPSSQFPSTTLAKALLEVGADPNAIDNAGNTPLHLAATLQPYVEPLAHILLEGGAHLDTKNIAGETFESL
;
A
#
# COMPACT_ATOMS: atom_id res chain seq x y z
N SER A 1 -9.73 5.63 -11.33
CA SER A 1 -10.43 6.00 -10.09
C SER A 1 -10.18 7.47 -9.82
N SER A 2 -11.18 8.25 -9.39
CA SER A 2 -10.99 9.67 -9.05
C SER A 2 -9.91 9.88 -7.99
N LEU A 3 -9.81 8.97 -7.01
CA LEU A 3 -8.80 9.00 -5.95
C LEU A 3 -7.36 8.89 -6.46
N LEU A 4 -7.13 8.07 -7.49
CA LEU A 4 -5.81 7.97 -8.11
C LEU A 4 -5.41 9.27 -8.81
N SER A 5 -6.35 9.90 -9.51
CA SER A 5 -6.11 11.20 -10.13
C SER A 5 -5.82 12.29 -9.10
N PHE A 6 -6.42 12.22 -7.90
CA PHE A 6 -6.03 13.08 -6.80
C PHE A 6 -4.62 12.78 -6.30
N ALA A 7 -4.21 11.52 -6.16
CA ALA A 7 -2.84 11.17 -5.79
C ALA A 7 -1.81 11.69 -6.82
N GLU A 8 -2.08 11.52 -8.11
CA GLU A 8 -1.26 12.08 -9.20
C GLU A 8 -1.17 13.62 -9.11
N LEU A 9 -2.32 14.28 -8.91
CA LEU A 9 -2.39 15.73 -8.78
C LEU A 9 -1.62 16.25 -7.57
N PHE A 10 -1.78 15.61 -6.41
CA PHE A 10 -1.08 15.99 -5.19
C PHE A 10 0.42 15.82 -5.32
N SER A 11 0.86 14.71 -5.91
CA SER A 11 2.27 14.50 -6.20
C SER A 11 2.82 15.56 -7.15
N PHE A 12 2.08 15.90 -8.21
CA PHE A 12 2.47 16.98 -9.13
C PHE A 12 2.58 18.32 -8.39
N MET A 13 1.59 18.65 -7.57
CA MET A 13 1.57 19.90 -6.80
C MET A 13 2.73 19.97 -5.80
N LEU A 14 3.10 18.87 -5.15
CA LEU A 14 4.24 18.84 -4.21
C LEU A 14 5.59 19.04 -4.91
N VAL A 15 5.76 18.48 -6.11
CA VAL A 15 7.01 18.59 -6.88
C VAL A 15 7.15 19.95 -7.56
N GLU A 16 6.05 20.49 -8.08
CA GLU A 16 6.04 21.72 -8.88
C GLU A 16 5.58 22.96 -8.09
N ALA A 17 5.32 22.84 -6.79
CA ALA A 17 4.94 23.97 -5.94
C ALA A 17 5.91 25.14 -6.11
N GLY A 18 5.38 26.32 -6.47
CA GLY A 18 6.18 27.52 -6.66
C GLY A 18 7.01 27.58 -7.95
N ARG A 19 7.01 26.54 -8.80
CA ARG A 19 7.65 26.58 -10.11
C ARG A 19 6.81 27.34 -11.14
N LEU A 20 7.51 28.08 -12.00
CA LEU A 20 6.90 28.75 -13.16
C LEU A 20 6.77 27.75 -14.31
N LEU A 21 5.53 27.39 -14.64
CA LEU A 21 5.25 26.57 -15.81
C LEU A 21 5.46 27.37 -17.11
N PRO A 22 5.65 26.71 -18.28
CA PRO A 22 5.92 27.34 -19.60
C PRO A 22 4.87 28.32 -20.15
N ARG A 23 3.90 28.75 -19.33
CA ARG A 23 2.88 29.75 -19.65
C ARG A 23 2.73 30.82 -18.55
N GLY A 24 3.73 30.98 -17.69
CA GLY A 24 3.72 31.96 -16.59
C GLY A 24 2.74 31.65 -15.46
N ARG A 25 2.19 30.43 -15.41
CA ARG A 25 1.33 29.99 -14.31
C ARG A 25 2.18 29.39 -13.20
N VAL A 26 1.89 29.77 -11.96
CA VAL A 26 2.50 29.20 -10.76
C VAL A 26 1.57 28.11 -10.23
N VAL A 27 2.13 26.94 -9.90
CA VAL A 27 1.37 25.88 -9.24
C VAL A 27 1.12 26.30 -7.78
N PRO A 28 -0.15 26.37 -7.33
CA PRO A 28 -0.44 26.75 -5.96
C PRO A 28 0.12 25.70 -4.99
N PRO A 29 0.60 26.11 -3.81
CA PRO A 29 1.00 25.16 -2.79
C PRO A 29 -0.21 24.33 -2.35
N ILE A 30 -0.01 23.05 -2.11
CA ILE A 30 -1.06 22.18 -1.56
C ILE A 30 -1.03 22.23 -0.04
N GLU A 31 -2.20 22.45 0.56
CA GLU A 31 -2.37 22.38 2.01
C GLU A 31 -2.63 20.94 2.45
N ALA A 32 -2.00 20.53 3.56
CA ALA A 32 -2.16 19.19 4.14
C ALA A 32 -3.63 18.86 4.46
N ASP A 33 -4.45 19.85 4.82
CA ASP A 33 -5.88 19.69 5.10
C ASP A 33 -6.67 19.16 3.89
N GLY A 34 -6.37 19.69 2.70
CA GLY A 34 -6.98 19.23 1.45
C GLY A 34 -6.64 17.78 1.15
N MET A 35 -5.38 17.40 1.36
CA MET A 35 -4.93 16.01 1.20
C MET A 35 -5.57 15.07 2.22
N LEU A 36 -5.67 15.49 3.49
CA LEU A 36 -6.34 14.76 4.56
C LEU A 36 -7.82 14.51 4.24
N THR A 37 -8.52 15.52 3.74
CA THR A 37 -9.93 15.38 3.36
C THR A 37 -10.13 14.31 2.30
N ILE A 38 -9.26 14.25 1.28
CA ILE A 38 -9.35 13.22 0.25
C ILE A 38 -8.90 11.86 0.79
N PHE A 39 -7.89 11.80 1.66
CA PHE A 39 -7.48 10.57 2.32
C PHE A 39 -8.61 9.98 3.17
N TYR A 40 -9.34 10.78 3.96
CA TYR A 40 -10.49 10.31 4.72
C TYR A 40 -11.60 9.75 3.83
N LYS A 41 -11.85 10.37 2.67
CA LYS A 41 -12.77 9.81 1.67
C LYS A 41 -12.29 8.47 1.16
N ALA A 42 -10.99 8.34 0.86
CA ALA A 42 -10.39 7.08 0.44
C ALA A 42 -10.55 5.98 1.51
N VAL A 43 -10.21 6.26 2.78
CA VAL A 43 -10.39 5.31 3.89
C VAL A 43 -11.85 4.87 4.03
N LYS A 44 -12.80 5.79 3.91
CA LYS A 44 -14.24 5.48 3.96
C LYS A 44 -14.70 4.62 2.78
N GLU A 45 -14.11 4.80 1.60
CA GLU A 45 -14.38 3.93 0.46
C GLU A 45 -13.77 2.53 0.66
N VAL A 46 -12.58 2.42 1.27
CA VAL A 46 -11.98 1.14 1.64
C VAL A 46 -12.88 0.39 2.62
N GLU A 47 -13.34 1.06 3.68
CA GLU A 47 -14.26 0.51 4.67
C GLU A 47 -15.54 -0.02 4.03
N ARG A 48 -16.17 0.76 3.14
CA ARG A 48 -17.36 0.32 2.40
C ARG A 48 -17.09 -0.86 1.49
N GLY A 49 -15.96 -0.86 0.77
CA GLY A 49 -15.58 -1.96 -0.10
C GLY A 49 -15.31 -3.25 0.67
N GLN A 50 -14.77 -3.15 1.89
CA GLN A 50 -14.56 -4.28 2.80
C GLN A 50 -15.89 -4.85 3.28
N ALA A 51 -16.82 -4.01 3.74
CA ALA A 51 -18.15 -4.43 4.15
C ALA A 51 -18.92 -5.14 3.02
N PHE A 52 -18.87 -4.60 1.80
CA PHE A 52 -19.53 -5.20 0.64
C PHE A 52 -18.98 -6.61 0.30
N ASN A 53 -17.68 -6.83 0.46
CA ASN A 53 -17.08 -8.14 0.21
C ASN A 53 -17.45 -9.17 1.30
N LEU A 54 -17.64 -8.74 2.55
CA LEU A 54 -18.11 -9.59 3.64
C LEU A 54 -19.57 -10.03 3.43
N ASP A 55 -20.43 -9.12 3.00
CA ASP A 55 -21.83 -9.47 2.71
C ASP A 55 -21.95 -10.49 1.57
N LYS A 56 -21.09 -10.36 0.55
CA LYS A 56 -21.05 -11.30 -0.58
C LYS A 56 -20.61 -12.70 -0.16
N SER A 57 -19.63 -12.85 0.73
CA SER A 57 -19.19 -14.17 1.21
C SER A 57 -20.23 -14.86 2.10
N CYS A 58 -20.98 -14.11 2.90
CA CYS A 58 -22.15 -14.63 3.63
C CYS A 58 -23.28 -15.09 2.70
N SER A 59 -23.57 -14.35 1.63
CA SER A 59 -24.62 -14.73 0.67
C SER A 59 -24.26 -15.95 -0.21
N ALA A 60 -22.98 -16.14 -0.54
CA ALA A 60 -22.51 -17.27 -1.35
C ALA A 60 -22.50 -18.59 -0.57
N SER A 61 -22.25 -18.54 0.75
CA SER A 61 -22.25 -19.72 1.62
C SER A 61 -23.65 -20.28 1.91
N SER A 62 -24.72 -19.51 1.63
CA SER A 62 -26.10 -20.02 1.65
C SER A 62 -26.55 -20.73 0.36
N SER A 63 -25.71 -20.80 -0.69
CA SER A 63 -26.10 -21.34 -2.01
C SER A 63 -25.32 -22.58 -2.49
N THR A 64 -24.41 -23.16 -1.69
CA THR A 64 -23.57 -24.29 -2.12
C THR A 64 -23.95 -25.60 -1.44
N SER A 65 -25.02 -26.23 -1.94
CA SER A 65 -25.29 -27.66 -1.75
C SER A 65 -25.65 -28.34 -3.07
N SER A 66 -24.65 -28.56 -3.94
CA SER A 66 -24.57 -29.71 -4.87
C SER A 66 -23.48 -29.50 -5.92
N ALA A 67 -22.45 -30.36 -5.93
CA ALA A 67 -21.94 -31.11 -7.10
C ALA A 67 -20.44 -31.44 -6.96
N SER A 68 -20.14 -32.68 -7.32
CA SER A 68 -18.93 -33.47 -7.10
C SER A 68 -17.98 -33.55 -8.31
N ALA A 69 -16.69 -33.70 -8.01
CA ALA A 69 -15.63 -34.50 -8.64
C ALA A 69 -15.31 -34.38 -10.16
N THR A 70 -14.01 -34.19 -10.50
CA THR A 70 -13.08 -35.21 -11.06
C THR A 70 -11.69 -34.61 -11.43
N SER A 71 -10.70 -35.49 -11.49
CA SER A 71 -9.23 -35.38 -11.53
C SER A 71 -8.54 -35.09 -12.88
N ALA A 72 -7.27 -34.63 -12.88
CA ALA A 72 -6.09 -35.32 -13.49
C ALA A 72 -4.81 -34.44 -13.76
N THR A 73 -3.69 -34.84 -13.12
CA THR A 73 -2.26 -35.00 -13.53
C THR A 73 -1.47 -34.09 -14.53
N ALA A 74 -0.28 -33.65 -14.03
CA ALA A 74 1.12 -33.81 -14.55
C ALA A 74 1.90 -32.66 -15.25
N SER A 75 2.94 -32.19 -14.51
CA SER A 75 4.39 -32.04 -14.83
C SER A 75 4.96 -30.97 -15.78
N THR A 76 5.70 -30.03 -15.16
CA THR A 76 7.08 -29.53 -15.40
C THR A 76 7.50 -28.96 -16.77
N THR A 77 7.95 -27.70 -16.82
CA THR A 77 9.31 -27.25 -17.25
C THR A 77 9.49 -25.73 -16.98
N LEU A 78 10.74 -25.37 -16.65
CA LEU A 78 11.28 -24.12 -16.12
C LEU A 78 11.33 -22.91 -17.07
N LEU A 79 11.50 -21.75 -16.43
CA LEU A 79 12.16 -20.50 -16.83
C LEU A 79 11.35 -19.37 -17.49
N SER A 80 11.43 -18.23 -16.77
CA SER A 80 11.38 -16.85 -17.24
C SER A 80 10.09 -16.34 -17.88
N ALA A 81 9.29 -15.65 -17.05
CA ALA A 81 8.77 -14.31 -17.33
C ALA A 81 7.73 -13.98 -16.25
N HIS A 82 8.15 -13.42 -15.11
CA HIS A 82 7.22 -12.70 -14.23
C HIS A 82 6.93 -11.32 -14.84
N GLN A 83 6.34 -11.33 -16.04
CA GLN A 83 5.69 -10.18 -16.62
C GLN A 83 4.29 -10.14 -15.99
N HIS A 84 4.20 -9.61 -14.78
CA HIS A 84 2.93 -9.52 -14.07
C HIS A 84 2.31 -8.16 -14.38
N ASP A 85 1.49 -8.15 -15.44
CA ASP A 85 0.68 -7.02 -15.86
C ASP A 85 -0.26 -6.55 -14.72
N CYS A 86 0.11 -5.48 -14.03
CA CYS A 86 -0.68 -4.87 -12.95
C CYS A 86 -1.94 -4.14 -13.44
N ASN A 87 -2.16 -4.06 -14.76
CA ASN A 87 -3.17 -3.23 -15.40
C ASN A 87 -4.52 -3.92 -15.66
N HIS A 88 -4.72 -5.19 -15.26
CA HIS A 88 -5.90 -5.96 -15.69
C HIS A 88 -6.83 -6.56 -14.60
N ASP A 89 -6.66 -6.31 -13.30
CA ASP A 89 -7.55 -6.91 -12.28
C ASP A 89 -8.68 -6.00 -11.73
N PRO A 90 -9.91 -6.54 -11.47
CA PRO A 90 -11.16 -5.79 -11.53
C PRO A 90 -11.76 -5.38 -10.17
N ASN A 91 -11.17 -5.74 -9.03
CA ASN A 91 -11.80 -5.54 -7.72
C ASN A 91 -11.68 -4.09 -7.21
N ALA A 92 -12.81 -3.43 -6.98
CA ALA A 92 -12.87 -2.02 -6.60
C ALA A 92 -12.14 -1.73 -5.29
N LEU A 93 -12.23 -2.64 -4.30
CA LEU A 93 -11.56 -2.51 -3.00
C LEU A 93 -10.04 -2.41 -3.15
N SER A 94 -9.42 -3.25 -3.99
CA SER A 94 -7.97 -3.22 -4.21
C SER A 94 -7.51 -1.90 -4.79
N ARG A 95 -8.24 -1.36 -5.77
CA ARG A 95 -7.92 -0.06 -6.38
C ARG A 95 -8.05 1.09 -5.37
N THR A 96 -9.09 1.06 -4.55
CA THR A 96 -9.30 2.07 -3.51
C THR A 96 -8.24 1.98 -2.41
N MET A 97 -7.88 0.76 -1.99
CA MET A 97 -6.81 0.54 -1.00
C MET A 97 -5.47 1.08 -1.49
N ILE A 98 -5.10 0.75 -2.73
CA ILE A 98 -3.87 1.27 -3.35
C ILE A 98 -3.93 2.81 -3.41
N SER A 99 -5.05 3.39 -3.88
CA SER A 99 -5.20 4.84 -3.93
C SER A 99 -5.05 5.49 -2.55
N ALA A 100 -5.62 4.88 -1.50
CA ALA A 100 -5.46 5.34 -0.13
C ALA A 100 -4.00 5.28 0.32
N ILE A 101 -3.29 4.18 0.04
CA ILE A 101 -1.87 4.02 0.37
C ILE A 101 -0.99 5.10 -0.30
N HIS A 102 -1.25 5.43 -1.56
CA HIS A 102 -0.54 6.51 -2.26
C HIS A 102 -0.76 7.88 -1.62
N ILE A 103 -2.02 8.24 -1.34
CA ILE A 103 -2.32 9.51 -0.66
C ILE A 103 -1.71 9.51 0.75
N GLY A 104 -1.74 8.36 1.44
CA GLY A 104 -1.10 8.17 2.74
C GLY A 104 0.41 8.36 2.68
N CYS A 105 1.07 7.89 1.63
CA CYS A 105 2.50 8.11 1.38
C CYS A 105 2.82 9.60 1.18
N LEU A 106 1.98 10.31 0.43
CA LEU A 106 2.15 11.74 0.24
C LEU A 106 1.94 12.50 1.56
N LEU A 107 0.93 12.13 2.34
CA LEU A 107 0.71 12.70 3.68
C LEU A 107 1.86 12.38 4.64
N SER A 108 2.42 11.17 4.59
CA SER A 108 3.54 10.79 5.44
C SER A 108 4.80 11.55 5.08
N SER A 109 5.01 11.88 3.80
CA SER A 109 6.14 12.72 3.38
C SER A 109 6.09 14.15 3.93
N LEU A 110 4.90 14.65 4.27
CA LEU A 110 4.75 15.95 4.92
C LEU A 110 5.16 15.95 6.39
N LEU A 111 5.20 14.78 7.03
CA LEU A 111 5.53 14.64 8.45
C LEU A 111 6.98 14.98 8.78
N ASP A 112 7.86 14.86 7.80
CA ASP A 112 9.28 15.18 7.94
C ASP A 112 9.56 16.67 7.69
N THR A 113 8.54 17.45 7.31
CA THR A 113 8.69 18.88 7.08
C THR A 113 8.61 19.65 8.39
N GLU A 114 9.64 20.42 8.75
CA GLU A 114 9.70 21.18 10.01
C GLU A 114 8.56 22.21 10.20
N SER A 115 7.89 22.60 9.11
CA SER A 115 6.78 23.56 9.14
C SER A 115 5.42 22.93 9.48
N LEU A 116 5.32 21.61 9.62
CA LEU A 116 4.04 20.95 9.90
C LEU A 116 3.61 21.19 11.35
N SER A 117 2.43 21.76 11.56
CA SER A 117 1.92 22.00 12.90
C SER A 117 1.71 20.69 13.67
N PRO A 118 1.89 20.66 15.01
CA PRO A 118 1.71 19.45 15.81
C PRO A 118 0.28 18.89 15.71
N GLU A 119 -0.71 19.77 15.60
CA GLU A 119 -2.11 19.40 15.37
C GLU A 119 -2.28 18.68 14.03
N MET A 120 -1.66 19.20 12.96
CA MET A 120 -1.71 18.57 11.64
C MET A 120 -1.01 17.20 11.64
N ARG A 121 0.14 17.08 12.32
CA ARG A 121 0.82 15.79 12.52
C ARG A 121 -0.12 14.77 13.19
N LEU A 122 -0.81 15.16 14.25
CA LEU A 122 -1.76 14.29 14.95
C LEU A 122 -2.92 13.87 14.04
N GLN A 123 -3.44 14.78 13.22
CA GLN A 123 -4.50 14.47 12.26
C GLN A 123 -4.05 13.47 11.18
N VAL A 124 -2.83 13.60 10.67
CA VAL A 124 -2.25 12.64 9.72
C VAL A 124 -2.04 11.28 10.36
N MET A 125 -1.44 11.22 11.55
CA MET A 125 -1.30 9.96 12.31
C MET A 125 -2.66 9.32 12.60
N GLY A 126 -3.64 10.10 13.06
CA GLY A 126 -4.99 9.62 13.32
C GLY A 126 -5.68 9.08 12.07
N ALA A 127 -5.41 9.66 10.90
CA ALA A 127 -5.91 9.18 9.63
C ALA A 127 -5.27 7.85 9.23
N LEU A 128 -3.94 7.73 9.30
CA LEU A 128 -3.23 6.49 9.02
C LEU A 128 -3.64 5.37 9.99
N TYR A 129 -3.82 5.70 11.27
CA TYR A 129 -4.36 4.78 12.28
C TYR A 129 -5.74 4.25 11.87
N ARG A 130 -6.64 5.12 11.39
CA ARG A 130 -7.97 4.69 10.91
C ARG A 130 -7.86 3.69 9.76
N LEU A 131 -6.96 3.92 8.81
CA LEU A 131 -6.72 2.97 7.72
C LEU A 131 -6.18 1.63 8.26
N ASN A 132 -5.17 1.66 9.12
CA ASN A 132 -4.55 0.47 9.70
C ASN A 132 -5.55 -0.35 10.53
N ARG A 133 -6.39 0.32 11.32
CA ARG A 133 -7.40 -0.31 12.19
C ARG A 133 -8.43 -1.14 11.43
N LEU A 134 -8.70 -0.84 10.16
CA LEU A 134 -9.61 -1.64 9.33
C LEU A 134 -9.05 -3.04 9.03
N LYS A 135 -7.74 -3.26 9.24
CA LYS A 135 -7.03 -4.52 8.97
C LYS A 135 -7.36 -5.07 7.57
N VAL A 136 -7.50 -4.15 6.61
CA VAL A 136 -7.89 -4.51 5.26
C VAL A 136 -6.75 -5.29 4.62
N ARG A 137 -7.09 -6.48 4.14
CA ARG A 137 -6.24 -7.30 3.31
C ARG A 137 -6.84 -7.36 1.92
N VAL A 138 -6.02 -7.09 0.91
CA VAL A 138 -6.44 -7.03 -0.49
C VAL A 138 -5.74 -8.13 -1.28
N ARG A 139 -5.16 -7.82 -2.45
CA ARG A 139 -4.49 -8.80 -3.31
C ARG A 139 -3.32 -9.44 -2.56
N PHE A 140 -3.19 -10.76 -2.71
CA PHE A 140 -2.19 -11.56 -2.03
C PHE A 140 -2.25 -11.49 -0.49
N ASP A 141 -3.39 -11.11 0.09
CA ASP A 141 -3.55 -10.93 1.55
C ASP A 141 -2.63 -9.87 2.16
N ARG A 142 -2.16 -8.93 1.33
CA ARG A 142 -1.24 -7.86 1.75
C ARG A 142 -1.95 -6.78 2.55
N THR A 143 -1.31 -6.38 3.66
CA THR A 143 -1.69 -5.24 4.50
C THR A 143 -1.12 -3.93 3.96
N ALA A 144 -1.54 -2.79 4.50
CA ALA A 144 -0.97 -1.48 4.16
C ALA A 144 0.56 -1.43 4.29
N LEU A 145 1.12 -2.10 5.32
CA LEU A 145 2.56 -2.15 5.57
C LEU A 145 3.31 -2.94 4.49
N HIS A 146 2.73 -4.03 3.97
CA HIS A 146 3.32 -4.74 2.82
C HIS A 146 3.44 -3.81 1.60
N TYR A 147 2.41 -3.00 1.34
CA TYR A 147 2.43 -2.07 0.21
C TYR A 147 3.41 -0.91 0.40
N SER A 148 3.67 -0.44 1.62
CA SER A 148 4.74 0.55 1.84
C SER A 148 6.13 0.00 1.53
N CYS A 149 6.33 -1.31 1.62
CA CYS A 149 7.61 -1.97 1.42
C CYS A 149 7.83 -2.52 0.00
N TYR A 150 6.85 -2.38 -0.91
CA TYR A 150 6.85 -3.06 -2.20
C TYR A 150 6.79 -2.10 -3.39
N ARG A 151 7.70 -2.30 -4.37
CA ARG A 151 7.84 -1.43 -5.56
C ARG A 151 6.85 -1.76 -6.69
N GLU A 152 6.59 -3.05 -6.94
CA GLU A 152 5.93 -3.51 -8.18
C GLU A 152 4.38 -3.37 -8.19
N GLY A 153 3.77 -2.75 -7.16
CA GLY A 153 2.32 -2.72 -6.99
C GLY A 153 1.64 -1.38 -7.28
N THR A 154 2.41 -0.33 -7.55
CA THR A 154 1.96 1.05 -7.42
C THR A 154 1.87 1.72 -8.79
N LEU A 155 0.70 1.52 -9.41
CA LEU A 155 0.11 2.24 -10.54
C LEU A 155 1.06 3.16 -11.32
N ALA A 156 1.44 2.70 -12.53
CA ALA A 156 2.12 3.48 -13.55
C ALA A 156 1.21 4.61 -14.08
N GLY A 157 1.06 5.67 -13.28
CA GLY A 157 0.49 6.94 -13.70
C GLY A 157 1.45 7.76 -14.56
N ARG A 158 0.97 8.84 -15.18
CA ARG A 158 1.82 9.76 -15.98
C ARG A 158 2.85 10.50 -15.12
N TYR A 159 2.59 10.58 -13.82
CA TYR A 159 3.47 11.16 -12.82
C TYR A 159 3.74 10.10 -11.75
N PRO A 160 4.99 9.90 -11.32
CA PRO A 160 5.29 9.01 -10.21
C PRO A 160 4.62 9.59 -8.96
N SER A 161 3.41 9.13 -8.64
CA SER A 161 2.55 9.78 -7.65
C SER A 161 3.11 9.62 -6.23
N SER A 162 3.96 8.63 -6.03
CA SER A 162 4.64 8.32 -4.78
C SER A 162 5.83 7.42 -5.11
N GLN A 163 6.95 7.62 -4.43
CA GLN A 163 8.08 6.72 -4.54
C GLN A 163 7.86 5.56 -3.58
N PHE A 164 7.72 4.35 -4.13
CA PHE A 164 7.71 3.12 -3.36
C PHE A 164 9.01 2.34 -3.63
N PRO A 165 9.58 1.69 -2.61
CA PRO A 165 9.12 1.63 -1.21
C PRO A 165 9.20 2.99 -0.48
N SER A 166 8.33 3.19 0.49
CA SER A 166 8.25 4.42 1.29
C SER A 166 8.61 4.14 2.74
N THR A 167 9.81 4.59 3.14
CA THR A 167 10.32 4.49 4.50
C THR A 167 9.50 5.33 5.47
N THR A 168 9.07 6.52 5.05
CA THR A 168 8.26 7.44 5.87
C THR A 168 6.87 6.87 6.14
N LEU A 169 6.25 6.26 5.12
CA LEU A 169 4.96 5.59 5.31
C LEU A 169 5.10 4.34 6.16
N ALA A 170 6.14 3.51 5.93
CA ALA A 170 6.39 2.32 6.74
C ALA A 170 6.56 2.69 8.22
N LYS A 171 7.39 3.70 8.52
CA LYS A 171 7.58 4.22 9.87
C LYS A 171 6.28 4.72 10.49
N ALA A 172 5.53 5.55 9.76
CA ALA A 172 4.25 6.06 10.24
C ALA A 172 3.22 4.95 10.50
N LEU A 173 3.17 3.92 9.65
CA LEU A 173 2.29 2.76 9.84
C LEU A 173 2.67 1.97 11.09
N LEU A 174 3.96 1.77 11.35
CA LEU A 174 4.45 1.12 12.57
C LEU A 174 4.14 1.96 13.82
N GLU A 175 4.32 3.29 13.76
CA GLU A 175 3.97 4.22 14.86
C GLU A 175 2.47 4.13 15.22
N VAL A 176 1.59 3.88 14.24
CA VAL A 176 0.15 3.67 14.47
C VAL A 176 -0.23 2.20 14.74
N GLY A 177 0.75 1.34 15.01
CA GLY A 177 0.55 -0.05 15.42
C GLY A 177 0.24 -1.02 14.28
N ALA A 178 0.79 -0.81 13.09
CA ALA A 178 0.79 -1.84 12.06
C ALA A 178 1.63 -3.04 12.51
N ASP A 179 1.13 -4.25 12.24
CA ASP A 179 1.84 -5.48 12.60
C ASP A 179 3.03 -5.71 11.63
N PRO A 180 4.28 -5.62 12.11
CA PRO A 180 5.48 -5.82 11.28
C PRO A 180 5.67 -7.27 10.84
N ASN A 181 5.00 -8.22 11.50
CA ASN A 181 5.11 -9.66 11.23
C ASN A 181 3.87 -10.21 10.53
N ALA A 182 2.96 -9.34 10.08
CA ALA A 182 1.86 -9.76 9.23
C ALA A 182 2.41 -10.48 8.00
N ILE A 183 1.78 -11.59 7.62
CA ILE A 183 2.18 -12.37 6.45
C ILE A 183 1.18 -12.18 5.31
N ASP A 184 1.69 -12.21 4.09
CA ASP A 184 0.89 -12.30 2.87
C ASP A 184 0.61 -13.77 2.47
N ASN A 185 -0.09 -14.00 1.36
CA ASN A 185 -0.45 -15.34 0.89
C ASN A 185 0.75 -16.25 0.58
N ALA A 186 1.93 -15.69 0.32
CA ALA A 186 3.16 -16.44 0.11
C ALA A 186 3.93 -16.65 1.44
N GLY A 187 3.37 -16.22 2.57
CA GLY A 187 4.04 -16.21 3.86
C GLY A 187 5.08 -15.10 4.00
N ASN A 188 5.14 -14.16 3.05
CA ASN A 188 6.11 -13.08 3.13
C ASN A 188 5.65 -12.04 4.14
N THR A 189 6.53 -11.68 5.06
CA THR A 189 6.37 -10.48 5.90
C THR A 189 6.78 -9.22 5.12
N PRO A 190 6.45 -8.01 5.60
CA PRO A 190 6.99 -6.77 5.05
C PRO A 190 8.52 -6.78 4.93
N LEU A 191 9.22 -7.45 5.85
CA LEU A 191 10.67 -7.59 5.85
C LEU A 191 11.16 -8.48 4.71
N HIS A 192 10.47 -9.59 4.39
CA HIS A 192 10.78 -10.38 3.19
C HIS A 192 10.63 -9.54 1.92
N LEU A 193 9.54 -8.75 1.82
CA LEU A 193 9.36 -7.87 0.67
C LEU A 193 10.49 -6.83 0.55
N ALA A 194 10.93 -6.28 1.69
CA ALA A 194 12.05 -5.33 1.72
C ALA A 194 13.38 -5.96 1.25
N ALA A 195 13.64 -7.23 1.59
CA ALA A 195 14.83 -7.97 1.13
C ALA A 195 14.84 -8.15 -0.40
N THR A 196 13.69 -8.47 -1.00
CA THR A 196 13.58 -8.70 -2.46
C THR A 196 13.69 -7.43 -3.33
N LEU A 197 13.82 -6.24 -2.72
CA LEU A 197 13.87 -5.00 -3.47
C LEU A 197 15.18 -4.83 -4.22
N GLN A 198 15.08 -4.45 -5.49
CA GLN A 198 16.23 -4.03 -6.29
C GLN A 198 16.06 -2.57 -6.78
N PRO A 199 16.95 -1.63 -6.39
CA PRO A 199 18.05 -1.80 -5.43
C PRO A 199 17.54 -1.96 -3.99
N TYR A 200 18.34 -2.61 -3.15
CA TYR A 200 18.07 -2.76 -1.72
C TYR A 200 17.96 -1.40 -1.02
N VAL A 201 17.01 -1.29 -0.08
CA VAL A 201 16.73 -0.06 0.67
C VAL A 201 17.02 -0.30 2.15
N GLU A 202 18.27 -0.10 2.54
CA GLU A 202 18.75 -0.33 3.92
C GLU A 202 17.90 0.36 5.00
N PRO A 203 17.50 1.65 4.86
CA PRO A 203 16.72 2.31 5.90
C PRO A 203 15.35 1.65 6.13
N LEU A 204 14.78 1.02 5.10
CA LEU A 204 13.49 0.34 5.23
C LEU A 204 13.61 -0.90 6.11
N ALA A 205 14.68 -1.69 5.93
CA ALA A 205 14.92 -2.87 6.75
C ALA A 205 15.11 -2.47 8.22
N HIS A 206 15.93 -1.45 8.50
CA HIS A 206 16.12 -0.92 9.85
C HIS A 206 14.81 -0.49 10.50
N ILE A 207 13.98 0.28 9.79
CA ILE A 207 12.68 0.73 10.30
C ILE A 207 11.77 -0.45 10.66
N LEU A 208 11.73 -1.49 9.83
CA LEU A 208 10.93 -2.68 10.11
C LEU A 208 11.45 -3.46 11.33
N LEU A 209 12.78 -3.58 11.47
CA LEU A 209 13.41 -4.24 12.62
C LEU A 209 13.19 -3.46 13.92
N GLU A 210 13.36 -2.14 13.90
CA GLU A 210 13.02 -1.26 15.02
C GLU A 210 11.53 -1.36 15.38
N GLY A 211 10.67 -1.57 14.39
CA GLY A 211 9.25 -1.83 14.56
C GLY A 211 8.91 -3.21 15.13
N GLY A 212 9.88 -4.11 15.30
CA GLY A 212 9.69 -5.45 15.85
C GLY A 212 9.52 -6.57 14.82
N ALA A 213 9.95 -6.37 13.57
CA ALA A 213 9.97 -7.44 12.57
C ALA A 213 10.98 -8.53 12.93
N HIS A 214 10.60 -9.80 12.73
CA HIS A 214 11.46 -10.95 12.99
C HIS A 214 12.26 -11.36 11.75
N LEU A 215 13.59 -11.34 11.86
CA LEU A 215 14.55 -11.77 10.83
C LEU A 215 14.43 -13.27 10.50
N ASP A 216 14.11 -14.08 11.49
CA ASP A 216 14.11 -15.55 11.40
C ASP A 216 12.81 -16.14 10.86
N THR A 217 11.83 -15.29 10.55
CA THR A 217 10.56 -15.74 9.97
C THR A 217 10.83 -16.35 8.60
N LYS A 218 10.23 -17.51 8.34
CA LYS A 218 10.32 -18.18 7.05
C LYS A 218 9.02 -17.99 6.27
N ASN A 219 9.14 -17.64 5.00
CA ASN A 219 8.01 -17.67 4.08
C ASN A 219 7.63 -19.12 3.70
N ILE A 220 6.63 -19.31 2.84
CA ILE A 220 6.18 -20.65 2.41
C ILE A 220 7.26 -21.39 1.62
N ALA A 221 8.16 -20.68 0.93
CA ALA A 221 9.31 -21.27 0.25
C ALA A 221 10.45 -21.68 1.20
N GLY A 222 10.34 -21.37 2.49
CA GLY A 222 11.35 -21.65 3.51
C GLY A 222 12.47 -20.61 3.58
N GLU A 223 12.32 -19.49 2.86
CA GLU A 223 13.28 -18.40 2.79
C GLU A 223 13.06 -17.45 3.97
N THR A 224 14.16 -17.01 4.61
CA THR A 224 14.21 -15.93 5.60
C THR A 224 14.65 -14.62 4.94
N PHE A 225 14.67 -13.52 5.71
CA PHE A 225 15.21 -12.24 5.25
C PHE A 225 16.65 -12.35 4.70
N GLU A 226 17.50 -13.15 5.35
CA GLU A 226 18.91 -13.30 4.95
C GLU A 226 19.07 -14.09 3.63
N SER A 227 18.13 -14.98 3.32
CA SER A 227 18.23 -15.84 2.13
C SER A 227 17.66 -15.23 0.84
N LEU A 228 16.98 -14.08 0.94
CA LEU A 228 16.36 -13.36 -0.17
C LEU A 228 17.26 -12.21 -0.65
#